data_AF-A0AAD5RF30-F1
#
_entry.id   AF-A0AAD5RF30-F1
#
_cell.length_a   1.000
_cell.length_b   1.000
_cell.length_c   1.000
_cell.angle_alpha   90.00
_cell.angle_beta   90.00
_cell.angle_gamma   90.00
#
_symmetry.space_group_name_H-M   'P 1'
#
loop_
_entity.id
_entity.type
_entity.pdbx_description
1 polymer ?
#
loop_
_entity_poly.entity_id
_entity_poly.type
_entity_poly.pdbx_seq_one_letter_code
_entity_poly.pdbx_strand_id
1 'polypeptide(L)'
;MHLALFLSTLLAGSVAALAVPSKESSKARRGLDIEVALDVDLSTCMTSEDTEDLVNAYIRLVSDFDEDDADRYLVDSFTDTSDSINTLVGNPLGTVTFPSKDAFVAAQLALAGSTPPVEVEDVPAVGCQSIAVIWTATFGDPAQPVRGESTLKTVEVDGDWMFESWDVEFNSIVWQENLS
;
A
#
# COMPACT_ATOMS: atom_id res chain seq x y z
N MET A 1 -27.14 -20.08 35.11
CA MET A 1 -26.74 -18.85 35.81
C MET A 1 -26.42 -17.82 34.73
N HIS A 2 -27.40 -17.37 33.93
CA HIS A 2 -28.28 -16.20 34.10
C HIS A 2 -27.58 -14.92 34.58
N LEU A 3 -27.27 -14.03 33.63
CA LEU A 3 -27.37 -12.55 33.74
C LEU A 3 -27.34 -12.00 32.29
N ALA A 4 -28.47 -11.75 31.61
CA ALA A 4 -29.40 -10.61 31.75
C ALA A 4 -28.70 -9.25 31.57
N LEU A 5 -28.81 -8.67 30.36
CA LEU A 5 -29.61 -7.49 30.02
C LEU A 5 -29.13 -6.17 30.66
N PHE A 6 -28.73 -5.20 29.81
CA PHE A 6 -29.30 -3.85 29.91
C PHE A 6 -29.49 -3.23 28.52
N LEU A 7 -30.76 -2.97 28.24
CA LEU A 7 -31.32 -2.20 27.15
C LEU A 7 -31.22 -0.71 27.54
N SER A 8 -30.77 0.16 26.64
CA SER A 8 -31.19 1.57 26.68
C SER A 8 -31.20 2.17 25.28
N THR A 9 -32.43 2.25 24.78
CA THR A 9 -32.93 3.16 23.75
C THR A 9 -32.59 4.62 24.07
N LEU A 10 -32.07 5.36 23.10
CA LEU A 10 -32.15 6.82 23.08
C LEU A 10 -32.53 7.35 21.69
N LEU A 11 -33.74 7.90 21.68
CA LEU A 11 -34.32 8.99 20.88
C LEU A 11 -33.73 9.31 19.50
N ALA A 12 -34.60 9.11 18.50
CA ALA A 12 -34.64 9.91 17.28
C ALA A 12 -34.80 11.41 17.60
N GLY A 13 -33.88 12.23 17.12
CA GLY A 13 -33.95 13.69 17.13
C GLY A 13 -33.77 14.23 15.72
N SER A 14 -34.87 14.61 15.07
CA SER A 14 -34.86 15.35 13.81
C SER A 14 -34.23 16.72 14.01
N VAL A 15 -33.14 17.02 13.30
CA VAL A 15 -32.60 18.37 13.19
C VAL A 15 -33.16 18.99 11.92
N ALA A 16 -34.00 20.01 12.10
CA ALA A 16 -34.50 20.85 11.02
C ALA A 16 -33.35 21.67 10.40
N ALA A 17 -33.24 21.63 9.08
CA ALA A 17 -32.31 22.44 8.32
C ALA A 17 -32.70 23.92 8.41
N LEU A 18 -31.85 24.73 9.04
CA LEU A 18 -31.93 26.19 8.96
C LEU A 18 -31.12 26.64 7.73
N ALA A 19 -31.85 27.12 6.72
CA ALA A 19 -31.27 27.77 5.55
C ALA A 19 -30.56 29.07 5.96
N VAL A 20 -29.26 29.18 5.67
CA VAL A 20 -28.48 30.40 5.83
C VAL A 20 -28.52 31.17 4.50
N PRO A 21 -28.86 32.48 4.50
CA PRO A 21 -28.86 33.27 3.28
C PRO A 21 -27.42 33.55 2.81
N SER A 22 -27.13 33.12 1.58
CA SER A 22 -25.92 33.50 0.84
C SER A 22 -25.97 34.99 0.50
N LYS A 23 -25.08 35.78 1.11
CA LYS A 23 -24.64 37.06 0.56
C LYS A 23 -23.26 36.88 -0.03
N GLU A 24 -23.17 37.05 -1.34
CA GLU A 24 -21.92 37.24 -2.07
C GLU A 24 -21.11 38.37 -1.43
N SER A 25 -19.83 38.09 -1.15
CA SER A 25 -18.82 39.11 -0.99
C SER A 25 -17.55 38.64 -1.68
N SER A 26 -17.44 39.07 -2.93
CA SER A 26 -16.19 39.13 -3.68
C SER A 26 -15.13 39.84 -2.85
N LYS A 27 -14.08 39.10 -2.46
CA LYS A 27 -12.79 39.69 -2.12
C LYS A 27 -11.71 38.75 -2.63
N ALA A 28 -11.05 39.22 -3.68
CA ALA A 28 -9.92 38.59 -4.34
C ALA A 28 -8.91 38.05 -3.31
N ARG A 29 -8.77 36.72 -3.26
CA ARG A 29 -7.62 36.09 -2.61
C ARG A 29 -6.43 36.32 -3.54
N ARG A 30 -5.47 37.12 -3.10
CA ARG A 30 -4.13 37.16 -3.68
C ARG A 30 -3.59 35.74 -3.64
N GLY A 31 -3.41 35.13 -4.81
CA GLY A 31 -2.67 33.89 -4.95
C GLY A 31 -1.27 34.07 -4.38
N LEU A 32 -0.87 33.16 -3.51
CA LEU A 32 0.52 32.94 -3.21
C LEU A 32 0.96 31.92 -4.25
N ASP A 33 1.48 32.42 -5.37
CA ASP A 33 2.06 31.58 -6.42
C ASP A 33 3.35 30.99 -5.84
N ILE A 34 3.23 29.82 -5.22
CA ILE A 34 4.39 28.96 -4.98
C ILE A 34 4.66 28.28 -6.30
N GLU A 35 5.55 28.85 -7.10
CA GLU A 35 6.23 28.10 -8.17
C GLU A 35 7.13 27.06 -7.49
N VAL A 36 6.53 25.95 -7.06
CA VAL A 36 7.29 24.70 -6.99
C VAL A 36 7.47 24.31 -8.45
N ALA A 37 8.66 24.58 -8.98
CA ALA A 37 9.13 23.91 -10.19
C ALA A 37 9.31 22.42 -9.85
N LEU A 38 8.19 21.70 -9.79
CA LEU A 38 8.17 20.27 -10.04
C LEU A 38 8.34 20.14 -11.54
N ASP A 39 9.60 20.07 -11.96
CA ASP A 39 9.97 19.51 -13.27
C ASP A 39 9.74 17.99 -13.19
N VAL A 40 8.49 17.60 -12.94
CA VAL A 40 8.05 16.24 -13.25
C VAL A 40 7.86 16.29 -14.75
N ASP A 41 8.81 15.70 -15.46
CA ASP A 41 8.62 15.43 -16.86
C ASP A 41 7.42 14.49 -16.99
N LEU A 42 6.23 15.05 -17.19
CA LEU A 42 4.99 14.32 -17.45
C LEU A 42 5.04 13.60 -18.82
N SER A 43 6.17 13.61 -19.52
CA SER A 43 6.31 12.98 -20.84
C SER A 43 6.54 11.47 -20.79
N THR A 44 6.88 10.87 -19.65
CA THR A 44 7.00 9.42 -19.51
C THR A 44 6.09 8.87 -18.41
N CYS A 45 4.95 8.33 -18.84
CA CYS A 45 4.10 7.49 -18.01
C CYS A 45 4.38 6.02 -18.37
N MET A 46 4.30 5.12 -17.39
CA MET A 46 4.34 3.68 -17.64
C MET A 46 3.35 3.29 -18.75
N THR A 47 3.81 2.42 -19.65
CA THR A 47 2.94 1.71 -20.58
C THR A 47 2.24 0.55 -19.87
N SER A 48 1.27 -0.09 -20.55
CA SER A 48 0.66 -1.31 -20.02
C SER A 48 1.66 -2.47 -19.89
N GLU A 49 2.67 -2.52 -20.77
CA GLU A 49 3.74 -3.53 -20.70
C GLU A 49 4.64 -3.30 -19.49
N ASP A 50 5.04 -2.05 -19.24
CA ASP A 50 5.81 -1.69 -18.02
C ASP A 50 5.02 -2.04 -16.76
N THR A 51 3.71 -1.77 -16.77
CA THR A 51 2.82 -2.09 -15.64
C THR A 51 2.77 -3.60 -15.38
N GLU A 52 2.62 -4.40 -16.44
CA GLU A 52 2.58 -5.86 -16.33
C GLU A 52 3.91 -6.43 -15.82
N ASP A 53 5.03 -5.92 -16.34
CA ASP A 53 6.37 -6.34 -15.89
C ASP A 53 6.57 -6.03 -14.40
N LEU A 54 6.23 -4.82 -13.97
CA LEU A 54 6.32 -4.42 -12.56
C LEU A 54 5.40 -5.25 -11.66
N VAL A 55 4.14 -5.50 -12.05
CA VAL A 55 3.24 -6.36 -11.25
C VAL A 55 3.82 -7.76 -11.10
N ASN A 56 4.39 -8.32 -12.17
CA ASN A 56 5.07 -9.62 -12.11
C ASN A 56 6.33 -9.57 -11.23
N ALA A 57 7.12 -8.49 -11.29
CA ALA A 57 8.28 -8.28 -10.45
C ALA A 57 7.89 -8.18 -8.96
N TYR A 58 6.81 -7.46 -8.63
CA TYR A 58 6.27 -7.41 -7.28
C TYR A 58 5.92 -8.81 -6.74
N ILE A 59 5.26 -9.64 -7.55
CA ILE A 59 4.94 -11.03 -7.17
C ILE A 59 6.22 -11.81 -6.85
N ARG A 60 7.24 -11.74 -7.71
CA ARG A 60 8.52 -12.45 -7.50
C ARG A 60 9.25 -11.95 -6.25
N LEU A 61 9.39 -10.63 -6.10
CA LEU A 61 10.05 -10.01 -4.95
C LEU A 61 9.41 -10.37 -3.61
N VAL A 62 8.12 -10.71 -3.58
CA VAL A 62 7.42 -11.12 -2.35
C VAL A 62 7.32 -12.64 -2.20
N SER A 63 7.12 -13.39 -3.29
CA SER A 63 6.75 -14.82 -3.23
C SER A 63 7.90 -15.78 -3.54
N ASP A 64 8.85 -15.36 -4.37
CA ASP A 64 9.95 -16.18 -4.88
C ASP A 64 11.19 -15.28 -5.03
N PHE A 65 11.62 -14.75 -3.87
CA PHE A 65 12.60 -13.68 -3.82
C PHE A 65 13.94 -14.12 -4.44
N ASP A 66 14.44 -13.29 -5.36
CA ASP A 66 15.76 -13.38 -5.97
C ASP A 66 16.47 -12.01 -5.82
N GLU A 67 17.75 -12.02 -5.47
CA GLU A 67 18.54 -10.80 -5.28
C GLU A 67 18.73 -10.03 -6.61
N ASP A 68 18.81 -10.73 -7.75
CA ASP A 68 18.94 -10.11 -9.08
C ASP A 68 17.66 -9.32 -9.43
N ASP A 69 16.48 -9.78 -8.99
CA ASP A 69 15.23 -9.04 -9.13
C ASP A 69 15.24 -7.78 -8.24
N ALA A 70 15.79 -7.86 -7.03
CA ALA A 70 15.91 -6.68 -6.17
C ALA A 70 16.86 -5.64 -6.77
N ASP A 71 17.94 -6.07 -7.42
CA ASP A 71 18.85 -5.19 -8.16
C ASP A 71 18.24 -4.58 -9.41
N ARG A 72 17.41 -5.33 -10.12
CA ARG A 72 16.74 -4.84 -11.33
C ARG A 72 15.57 -3.91 -11.04
N TYR A 73 14.78 -4.19 -10.00
CA TYR A 73 13.47 -3.56 -9.82
C TYR A 73 13.37 -2.62 -8.63
N LEU A 74 14.33 -2.56 -7.71
CA LEU A 74 14.30 -1.63 -6.58
C LEU A 74 15.39 -0.58 -6.72
N VAL A 75 15.01 0.70 -6.62
CA VAL A 75 16.02 1.78 -6.54
C VAL A 75 16.82 1.66 -5.24
N ASP A 76 18.05 2.20 -5.21
CA ASP A 76 18.89 2.16 -4.01
C ASP A 76 18.23 2.83 -2.79
N SER A 77 17.42 3.86 -3.02
CA SER A 77 16.66 4.57 -1.99
C SER A 77 15.31 3.92 -1.64
N PHE A 78 15.06 2.68 -2.06
CA PHE A 78 13.78 2.01 -1.85
C PHE A 78 13.39 1.93 -0.37
N THR A 79 12.10 2.12 -0.09
CA THR A 79 11.50 1.95 1.23
C THR A 79 10.14 1.25 1.17
N ASP A 80 9.79 0.54 2.24
CA ASP A 80 8.48 -0.12 2.39
C ASP A 80 7.85 0.29 3.72
N THR A 81 6.55 0.60 3.68
CA THR A 81 5.73 0.90 4.85
C THR A 81 4.54 -0.06 4.94
N SER A 82 4.34 -0.63 6.13
CA SER A 82 3.23 -1.54 6.41
C SER A 82 2.96 -1.62 7.91
N ASP A 83 1.82 -1.11 8.36
CA ASP A 83 1.36 -1.29 9.74
C ASP A 83 0.96 -2.75 10.01
N SER A 84 0.51 -3.47 8.98
CA SER A 84 0.27 -4.91 9.05
C SER A 84 1.54 -5.68 9.42
N ILE A 85 2.66 -5.45 8.73
CA ILE A 85 3.95 -6.09 9.06
C ILE A 85 4.45 -5.59 10.41
N ASN A 86 4.45 -4.27 10.64
CA ASN A 86 4.93 -3.70 11.89
C ASN A 86 4.19 -4.27 13.12
N THR A 87 2.89 -4.52 13.01
CA THR A 87 2.10 -5.20 14.04
C THR A 87 2.63 -6.60 14.34
N LEU A 88 2.94 -7.39 13.31
CA LEU A 88 3.39 -8.78 13.44
C LEU A 88 4.80 -8.89 14.04
N VAL A 89 5.70 -7.95 13.69
CA VAL A 89 7.09 -7.96 14.18
C VAL A 89 7.31 -7.10 15.43
N GLY A 90 6.27 -6.41 15.91
CA GLY A 90 6.32 -5.59 17.13
C GLY A 90 7.00 -4.23 16.96
N ASN A 91 7.07 -3.71 15.74
CA ASN A 91 7.54 -2.34 15.46
C ASN A 91 6.45 -1.30 15.79
N PRO A 92 6.81 -0.04 16.05
CA PRO A 92 5.83 1.04 16.20
C PRO A 92 4.98 1.25 14.93
N LEU A 93 3.67 1.44 15.11
CA LEU A 93 2.76 1.78 14.01
C LEU A 93 3.01 3.19 13.46
N GLY A 94 2.68 3.40 12.19
CA GLY A 94 2.91 4.63 11.44
C GLY A 94 4.37 4.87 11.09
N THR A 95 5.23 3.85 11.18
CA THR A 95 6.66 3.94 10.85
C THR A 95 7.02 3.11 9.63
N VAL A 96 8.12 3.47 8.97
CA VAL A 96 8.65 2.72 7.84
C VAL A 96 9.07 1.33 8.32
N THR A 97 8.61 0.30 7.61
CA THR A 97 8.89 -1.11 7.91
C THR A 97 10.31 -1.47 7.49
N PHE A 98 10.64 -1.21 6.22
CA PHE A 98 11.98 -1.41 5.68
C PHE A 98 12.54 -0.06 5.22
N PRO A 99 13.49 0.55 5.97
CA PRO A 99 13.97 1.90 5.69
C PRO A 99 15.00 1.98 4.56
N SER A 100 15.36 0.85 3.94
CA SER A 100 16.26 0.78 2.79
C SER A 100 16.02 -0.50 1.99
N LYS A 101 16.49 -0.52 0.74
CA LYS A 101 16.61 -1.71 -0.09
C LYS A 101 17.32 -2.85 0.66
N ASP A 102 18.47 -2.59 1.27
CA ASP A 102 19.22 -3.60 2.04
C ASP A 102 18.40 -4.20 3.19
N ALA A 103 17.59 -3.39 3.88
CA ALA A 103 16.76 -3.88 4.97
C ALA A 103 15.62 -4.79 4.47
N PHE A 104 15.00 -4.43 3.34
CA PHE A 104 14.01 -5.27 2.66
C PHE A 104 14.63 -6.59 2.19
N VAL A 105 15.76 -6.53 1.48
CA VAL A 105 16.48 -7.72 0.99
C VAL A 105 16.88 -8.64 2.14
N ALA A 106 17.45 -8.10 3.22
CA ALA A 106 17.82 -8.91 4.39
C ALA A 106 16.60 -9.61 5.01
N ALA A 107 15.44 -8.97 5.04
CA ALA A 107 14.21 -9.56 5.55
C ALA A 107 13.69 -10.67 4.62
N GLN A 108 13.69 -10.45 3.31
CA GLN A 108 13.26 -11.46 2.34
C GLN A 108 14.19 -12.68 2.35
N LEU A 109 15.51 -12.47 2.41
CA LEU A 109 16.48 -13.56 2.55
C LEU A 109 16.28 -14.37 3.84
N ALA A 110 15.88 -13.73 4.94
CA ALA A 110 15.57 -14.42 6.19
C ALA A 110 14.30 -15.28 6.10
N LEU A 111 13.42 -15.00 5.13
CA LEU A 111 12.19 -15.72 4.86
C LEU A 111 12.27 -16.63 3.61
N ALA A 112 13.38 -16.62 2.88
CA ALA A 112 13.51 -17.30 1.59
C ALA A 112 13.13 -18.78 1.67
N GLY A 113 12.24 -19.20 0.76
CA GLY A 113 11.67 -20.55 0.72
C GLY A 113 10.58 -20.84 1.75
N SER A 114 10.19 -19.86 2.55
CA SER A 114 9.10 -19.96 3.54
C SER A 114 8.01 -18.90 3.39
N THR A 115 8.19 -17.91 2.50
CA THR A 115 7.15 -16.92 2.22
C THR A 115 5.99 -17.56 1.46
N PRO A 116 4.75 -17.41 1.94
CA PRO A 116 3.57 -17.85 1.20
C PRO A 116 3.48 -17.17 -0.17
N PRO A 117 3.07 -17.88 -1.23
CA PRO A 117 2.90 -17.27 -2.54
C PRO A 117 1.77 -16.23 -2.50
N VAL A 118 2.02 -15.08 -3.11
CA VAL A 118 1.06 -14.03 -3.37
C VAL A 118 0.52 -14.17 -4.79
N GLU A 119 -0.80 -14.05 -4.92
CA GLU A 119 -1.50 -13.98 -6.21
C GLU A 119 -2.16 -12.60 -6.33
N VAL A 120 -1.83 -11.85 -7.40
CA VAL A 120 -2.48 -10.56 -7.68
C VAL A 120 -3.83 -10.84 -8.36
N GLU A 121 -4.90 -10.41 -7.71
CA GLU A 121 -6.29 -10.62 -8.14
C GLU A 121 -6.77 -9.51 -9.07
N ASP A 122 -6.32 -8.28 -8.83
CA ASP A 122 -6.78 -7.10 -9.55
C ASP A 122 -5.75 -5.96 -9.49
N VAL A 123 -5.79 -5.10 -10.51
CA VAL A 123 -5.00 -3.86 -10.61
C VAL A 123 -5.98 -2.69 -10.73
N PRO A 124 -6.62 -2.27 -9.63
CA PRO A 124 -7.74 -1.33 -9.67
C PRO A 124 -7.36 0.08 -10.15
N ALA A 125 -6.08 0.46 -10.10
CA ALA A 125 -5.61 1.75 -10.58
C ALA A 125 -4.17 1.70 -11.07
N VAL A 126 -3.92 2.39 -12.19
CA VAL A 126 -2.59 2.65 -12.73
C VAL A 126 -2.49 4.16 -12.98
N GLY A 127 -1.51 4.79 -12.35
CA GLY A 127 -1.08 6.16 -12.62
C GLY A 127 0.21 6.16 -13.43
N CYS A 128 0.73 7.35 -13.76
CA CYS A 128 1.97 7.44 -14.54
C CYS A 128 3.18 6.83 -13.83
N GLN A 129 3.20 6.88 -12.49
CA GLN A 129 4.31 6.48 -11.62
C GLN A 129 3.82 5.69 -10.40
N SER A 130 2.66 5.03 -10.53
CA SER A 130 2.08 4.29 -9.42
C SER A 130 1.16 3.18 -9.90
N ILE A 131 1.18 2.04 -9.20
CA ILE A 131 0.29 0.91 -9.44
C ILE A 131 -0.40 0.57 -8.12
N ALA A 132 -1.72 0.40 -8.13
CA ALA A 132 -2.44 -0.19 -7.01
C ALA A 132 -2.77 -1.64 -7.36
N VAL A 133 -2.47 -2.57 -6.46
CA VAL A 133 -2.76 -4.00 -6.61
C VAL A 133 -3.58 -4.51 -5.43
N ILE A 134 -4.49 -5.44 -5.72
CA ILE A 134 -5.18 -6.27 -4.74
C ILE A 134 -4.64 -7.68 -4.88
N TRP A 135 -4.30 -8.32 -3.77
CA TRP A 135 -3.69 -9.65 -3.79
C TRP A 135 -4.21 -10.55 -2.68
N THR A 136 -4.02 -11.85 -2.87
CA THR A 136 -4.27 -12.88 -1.86
C THR A 136 -3.02 -13.71 -1.60
N ALA A 137 -2.92 -14.30 -0.39
CA ALA A 137 -1.92 -15.30 -0.08
C ALA A 137 -2.56 -16.43 0.72
N THR A 138 -2.38 -17.67 0.27
CA THR A 138 -3.01 -18.85 0.87
C THR A 138 -1.97 -19.74 1.54
N PHE A 139 -2.03 -19.81 2.87
CA PHE A 139 -1.22 -20.66 3.74
C PHE A 139 -1.96 -20.87 5.07
N GLY A 140 -1.58 -21.87 5.87
CA GLY A 140 -2.36 -22.20 7.07
C GLY A 140 -3.73 -22.78 6.73
N ASP A 141 -4.82 -22.14 7.18
CA ASP A 141 -6.19 -22.56 6.84
C ASP A 141 -6.59 -22.05 5.44
N PRO A 142 -6.77 -22.95 4.44
CA PRO A 142 -7.15 -22.54 3.09
C PRO A 142 -8.54 -21.91 3.00
N ALA A 143 -9.39 -22.04 4.03
CA ALA A 143 -10.68 -21.35 4.09
C ALA A 143 -10.56 -19.87 4.52
N GLN A 144 -9.37 -19.43 4.95
CA GLN A 144 -9.10 -18.08 5.42
C GLN A 144 -7.85 -17.50 4.73
N PRO A 145 -7.90 -17.22 3.41
CA PRO A 145 -6.77 -16.60 2.74
C PRO A 145 -6.50 -15.21 3.31
N VAL A 146 -5.22 -14.86 3.38
CA VAL A 146 -4.81 -13.47 3.58
C VAL A 146 -5.24 -12.69 2.36
N ARG A 147 -5.78 -11.50 2.57
CA ARG A 147 -6.07 -10.54 1.50
C ARG A 147 -5.41 -9.23 1.83
N GLY A 148 -4.70 -8.68 0.86
CA GLY A 148 -4.01 -7.41 0.97
C GLY A 148 -4.25 -6.48 -0.20
N GLU A 149 -3.73 -5.28 -0.02
CA GLU A 149 -3.61 -4.25 -1.03
C GLU A 149 -2.21 -3.63 -0.96
N SER A 150 -1.72 -3.16 -2.09
CA SER A 150 -0.44 -2.47 -2.14
C SER A 150 -0.48 -1.33 -3.13
N THR A 151 0.08 -0.20 -2.71
CA THR A 151 0.37 0.93 -3.60
C THR A 151 1.86 0.91 -3.88
N LEU A 152 2.22 0.71 -5.14
CA LEU A 152 3.58 0.57 -5.61
C LEU A 152 3.93 1.87 -6.33
N LYS A 153 4.78 2.72 -5.73
CA LYS A 153 5.31 3.91 -6.41
C LYS A 153 6.51 3.53 -7.26
N THR A 154 6.59 4.11 -8.45
CA THR A 154 7.58 3.75 -9.46
C THR A 154 8.28 4.99 -9.98
N VAL A 155 9.49 4.80 -10.50
CA VAL A 155 10.29 5.84 -11.11
C VAL A 155 11.07 5.26 -12.28
N GLU A 156 11.26 6.05 -13.32
CA GLU A 156 12.10 5.69 -14.47
C GLU A 156 13.55 6.07 -14.17
N VAL A 157 14.46 5.11 -14.29
CA VAL A 157 15.90 5.30 -14.10
C VAL A 157 16.60 4.76 -15.33
N ASP A 158 17.29 5.64 -16.06
CA ASP A 158 18.02 5.31 -17.29
C ASP A 158 17.19 4.55 -18.35
N GLY A 159 15.86 4.74 -18.36
CA GLY A 159 14.93 4.11 -19.28
C GLY A 159 14.28 2.81 -18.78
N ASP A 160 14.65 2.33 -17.59
CA ASP A 160 14.02 1.19 -16.91
C ASP A 160 13.08 1.70 -15.80
N TRP A 161 11.88 1.13 -15.69
CA TRP A 161 10.98 1.40 -14.58
C TRP A 161 11.33 0.55 -13.36
N MET A 162 11.46 1.21 -12.22
CA MET A 162 11.80 0.59 -10.94
C MET A 162 10.82 1.04 -9.86
N PHE A 163 10.76 0.30 -8.75
CA PHE A 163 10.02 0.68 -7.56
C PHE A 163 10.81 1.68 -6.71
N GLU A 164 10.15 2.79 -6.38
CA GLU A 164 10.65 3.80 -5.46
C GLU A 164 10.25 3.48 -4.01
N SER A 165 8.97 3.14 -3.79
CA SER A 165 8.48 2.80 -2.46
C SER A 165 7.20 2.00 -2.52
N TRP A 166 6.97 1.16 -1.50
CA TRP A 166 5.71 0.46 -1.33
C TRP A 166 4.98 0.89 -0.06
N ASP A 167 3.65 0.99 -0.17
CA ASP A 167 2.73 1.02 0.95
C ASP A 167 1.90 -0.27 0.89
N VAL A 168 2.06 -1.17 1.86
CA VAL A 168 1.48 -2.52 1.87
C VAL A 168 0.61 -2.73 3.09
N GLU A 169 -0.64 -3.16 2.90
CA GLU A 169 -1.53 -3.52 4.01
C GLU A 169 -2.29 -4.80 3.73
N PHE A 170 -2.55 -5.59 4.77
CA PHE A 170 -3.32 -6.83 4.68
C PHE A 170 -4.03 -7.15 5.99
N ASN A 171 -4.89 -8.17 5.98
CA ASN A 171 -5.56 -8.66 7.18
C ASN A 171 -4.58 -9.38 8.13
N SER A 172 -3.77 -8.61 8.87
CA SER A 172 -2.70 -9.09 9.75
C SER A 172 -3.14 -10.10 10.82
N ILE A 173 -4.40 -10.04 11.28
CA ILE A 173 -4.95 -11.06 12.20
C ILE A 173 -5.01 -12.44 11.52
N VAL A 174 -5.51 -12.51 10.27
CA VAL A 174 -5.59 -13.75 9.51
C VAL A 174 -4.18 -14.27 9.21
N TRP A 175 -3.25 -13.38 8.88
CA TRP A 175 -1.84 -13.75 8.72
C TRP A 175 -1.28 -14.42 9.98
N GLN A 176 -1.51 -13.80 11.15
CA GLN A 176 -1.03 -14.33 12.42
C GLN A 176 -1.66 -15.69 12.77
N GLU A 177 -2.96 -15.86 12.51
CA GLU A 177 -3.67 -17.13 12.71
C GLU A 177 -3.12 -18.22 11.79
N ASN A 178 -2.83 -17.89 10.52
CA ASN A 178 -2.28 -18.84 9.55
C ASN A 178 -0.80 -19.22 9.78
N LEU A 179 -0.07 -18.47 10.62
CA LEU A 179 1.28 -18.83 11.08
C LEU A 179 1.29 -19.79 12.29
N SER A 180 0.16 -19.99 12.96
CA SER A 180 0.04 -20.76 14.22
C SER A 180 -0.37 -22.21 14.03
#